data_AF-A0A847EI76-F1
#
_entry.id   AF-A0A847EI76-F1
#
_cell.length_a   1.000
_cell.length_b   1.000
_cell.length_c   1.000
_cell.angle_alpha   90.00
_cell.angle_beta   90.00
_cell.angle_gamma   90.00
#
_symmetry.space_group_name_H-M   'P 1'
#
loop_
_entity.id
_entity.type
_entity.pdbx_description
1 polymer ?
#
loop_
_entity_poly.entity_id
_entity_poly.type
_entity_poly.pdbx_seq_one_letter_code
_entity_poly.pdbx_strand_id
1 'polypeptide(L)'
;MIYRALSVVKPYGHYISTGRKTIEVRNWQPVDGMPLENLVIVENAVRLNSSTHPTDPDGRIVAIVKVTGIRNWEKKDLAASCAGTFQDGLLAWDLGNIRKATYPMKVAAKLRIYDLDLDSGLLKVEPIAIPKSNYAQQAANSIIARKNDSSFYLF
;
A
#
# COMPACT_ATOMS: atom_id res chain seq x y z
N MET A 1 2.57 -6.85 19.57
CA MET A 1 1.27 -6.44 19.01
C MET A 1 1.21 -6.98 17.60
N ILE A 2 0.11 -7.63 17.21
CA ILE A 2 -0.03 -8.19 15.87
C ILE A 2 -0.55 -7.12 14.90
N TYR A 3 0.16 -6.97 13.78
CA TYR A 3 -0.21 -6.13 12.66
C TYR A 3 -0.38 -6.97 11.40
N ARG A 4 -1.28 -6.58 10.52
CA ARG A 4 -1.28 -7.09 9.15
C ARG A 4 -0.23 -6.36 8.33
N ALA A 5 0.51 -7.11 7.53
CA ALA A 5 1.60 -6.59 6.70
C ALA A 5 1.48 -7.03 5.24
N LEU A 6 2.05 -6.21 4.35
CA LEU A 6 2.23 -6.49 2.93
C LEU A 6 3.68 -6.20 2.53
N SER A 7 4.30 -7.18 1.87
CA SER A 7 5.67 -7.03 1.37
C SER A 7 5.70 -6.35 0.00
N VAL A 8 6.57 -5.36 -0.17
CA VAL A 8 6.76 -4.59 -1.42
C VAL A 8 8.25 -4.54 -1.74
N VAL A 9 8.62 -4.93 -2.96
CA VAL A 9 10.05 -4.95 -3.35
C VAL A 9 10.61 -3.53 -3.45
N LYS A 10 11.87 -3.33 -3.05
CA LYS A 10 12.58 -2.06 -3.22
C LYS A 10 12.67 -1.65 -4.70
N PRO A 11 12.60 -0.35 -5.03
CA PRO A 11 12.47 0.80 -4.12
C PRO A 11 11.01 1.22 -3.84
N TYR A 12 10.03 0.38 -4.17
CA TYR A 12 8.62 0.81 -4.20
C TYR A 12 8.02 1.00 -2.80
N GLY A 13 8.53 0.31 -1.78
CA GLY A 13 8.12 0.53 -0.39
C GLY A 13 8.52 1.93 0.09
N HIS A 14 9.74 2.37 -0.26
CA HIS A 14 10.21 3.73 -0.02
C HIS A 14 9.40 4.79 -0.80
N TYR A 15 8.98 4.50 -2.03
CA TYR A 15 8.10 5.40 -2.77
C TYR A 15 6.72 5.54 -2.11
N ILE A 16 6.22 4.48 -1.47
CA ILE A 16 5.01 4.57 -0.65
C ILE A 16 5.28 5.45 0.57
N SER A 17 6.36 5.23 1.32
CA SER A 17 6.64 5.99 2.55
C SER A 17 6.90 7.48 2.37
N THR A 18 7.16 7.92 1.14
CA THR A 18 7.31 9.34 0.75
C THR A 18 6.07 9.92 0.07
N GLY A 19 5.02 9.12 -0.14
CA GLY A 19 3.80 9.52 -0.85
C GLY A 19 3.96 9.65 -2.37
N ARG A 20 5.10 9.25 -2.93
CA ARG A 20 5.32 9.24 -4.39
C ARG A 20 4.48 8.16 -5.09
N LYS A 21 4.32 7.00 -4.45
CA LYS A 21 3.51 5.88 -4.92
C LYS A 21 2.26 5.78 -4.05
N THR A 22 1.09 6.03 -4.64
CA THR A 22 -0.21 6.00 -3.96
C THR A 22 -1.12 4.89 -4.47
N ILE A 23 -0.66 4.10 -5.44
CA ILE A 23 -1.37 2.90 -5.93
C ILE A 23 -0.40 1.72 -5.86
N GLU A 24 -0.85 0.63 -5.23
CA GLU A 24 -0.16 -0.65 -5.30
C GLU A 24 -0.81 -1.56 -6.35
N VAL A 25 -0.01 -2.26 -7.16
CA VAL A 25 -0.54 -3.09 -8.26
C VAL A 25 -0.37 -4.55 -7.91
N ARG A 26 -1.47 -5.30 -7.91
CA ARG A 26 -1.49 -6.74 -7.60
C ARG A 26 -2.40 -7.48 -8.57
N ASN A 27 -2.17 -8.78 -8.74
CA ASN A 27 -3.06 -9.67 -9.48
C ASN A 27 -4.05 -10.41 -8.55
N TRP A 28 -4.26 -9.89 -7.34
CA TRP A 28 -5.13 -10.48 -6.33
C TRP A 28 -5.68 -9.39 -5.41
N GLN A 29 -6.73 -9.76 -4.68
CA GLN A 29 -7.36 -8.94 -3.65
C GLN A 29 -7.47 -9.76 -2.34
N PRO A 30 -7.46 -9.11 -1.16
CA PRO A 30 -7.63 -9.80 0.11
C PRO A 30 -9.03 -10.40 0.22
N VAL A 31 -9.14 -11.50 0.97
CA VAL A 31 -10.42 -12.18 1.20
C VAL A 31 -11.22 -11.56 2.36
N ASP A 32 -10.54 -10.88 3.29
CA ASP A 32 -11.15 -10.33 4.51
C ASP A 32 -11.97 -9.04 4.28
N GLY A 33 -12.14 -8.61 3.03
CA GLY A 33 -12.89 -7.39 2.69
C GLY A 33 -12.10 -6.08 2.79
N MET A 34 -12.82 -4.96 2.65
CA MET A 34 -12.30 -3.59 2.60
C MET A 34 -13.03 -2.68 3.60
N PRO A 35 -12.41 -1.60 4.09
CA PRO A 35 -11.02 -1.18 3.85
C PRO A 35 -10.00 -1.99 4.67
N LEU A 36 -8.74 -1.99 4.24
CA LEU A 36 -7.64 -2.49 5.08
C LEU A 36 -7.04 -1.34 5.89
N GLU A 37 -7.37 -1.29 7.17
CA GLU A 37 -6.81 -0.30 8.09
C GLU A 37 -5.42 -0.71 8.62
N ASN A 38 -4.56 0.28 8.81
CA ASN A 38 -3.24 0.15 9.44
C ASN A 38 -2.36 -0.98 8.85
N LEU A 39 -2.39 -1.17 7.52
CA LEU A 39 -1.56 -2.17 6.84
C LEU A 39 -0.10 -1.74 6.87
N VAL A 40 0.76 -2.55 7.46
CA VAL A 40 2.21 -2.31 7.52
C VAL A 40 2.84 -2.66 6.18
N ILE A 41 3.65 -1.75 5.63
CA ILE A 41 4.43 -2.00 4.42
C ILE A 41 5.84 -2.42 4.83
N VAL A 42 6.21 -3.64 4.45
CA VAL A 42 7.55 -4.19 4.61
C VAL A 42 8.26 -4.13 3.27
N GLU A 43 9.31 -3.33 3.16
CA GLU A 43 10.14 -3.29 1.97
C GLU A 43 11.18 -4.41 1.98
N ASN A 44 11.29 -5.16 0.88
CA ASN A 44 12.20 -6.29 0.75
C ASN A 44 13.10 -6.20 -0.49
N ALA A 45 14.23 -6.91 -0.50
CA ALA A 45 15.25 -6.77 -1.53
C ALA A 45 14.98 -7.62 -2.78
N VAL A 46 14.38 -8.80 -2.60
CA VAL A 46 14.16 -9.78 -3.67
C VAL A 46 12.68 -10.02 -3.92
N ARG A 47 12.25 -10.21 -5.17
CA ARG A 47 10.85 -10.51 -5.47
C ARG A 47 10.48 -11.89 -4.93
N LEU A 48 9.51 -11.92 -4.01
CA LEU A 48 9.04 -13.15 -3.40
C LEU A 48 8.21 -13.99 -4.38
N ASN A 49 8.34 -15.30 -4.29
CA ASN A 49 7.55 -16.28 -5.02
C ASN A 49 7.49 -17.60 -4.24
N SER A 50 6.49 -18.44 -4.51
CA SER A 50 6.25 -19.65 -3.72
C SER A 50 7.26 -20.78 -3.94
N SER A 51 8.03 -20.77 -5.05
CA SER A 51 8.90 -21.89 -5.43
C SER A 51 10.35 -21.72 -4.96
N THR A 52 10.91 -20.51 -5.04
CA THR A 52 12.35 -20.28 -4.77
C THR A 52 12.61 -19.30 -3.65
N HIS A 53 11.79 -18.27 -3.48
CA HIS A 53 12.00 -17.22 -2.48
C HIS A 53 10.69 -16.87 -1.78
N PRO A 54 10.15 -17.75 -0.92
CA PRO A 54 8.88 -17.51 -0.25
C PRO A 54 8.97 -16.42 0.83
N THR A 55 10.19 -16.13 1.30
CA THR A 55 10.46 -15.13 2.34
C THR A 55 11.77 -14.39 2.06
N ASP A 56 11.89 -13.18 2.60
CA ASP A 56 13.14 -12.41 2.68
C ASP A 56 13.33 -11.95 4.14
N PRO A 57 14.34 -12.45 4.87
CA PRO A 57 14.53 -12.15 6.29
C PRO A 57 14.97 -10.71 6.56
N ASP A 58 15.43 -9.99 5.53
CA ASP A 58 16.03 -8.66 5.65
C ASP A 58 15.06 -7.52 5.34
N GLY A 59 13.76 -7.80 5.39
CA GLY A 59 12.71 -6.81 5.19
C GLY A 59 12.75 -5.67 6.22
N ARG A 60 12.32 -4.48 5.81
CA ARG A 60 12.27 -3.28 6.66
C ARG A 60 10.87 -2.67 6.64
N ILE A 61 10.37 -2.31 7.81
CA ILE A 61 9.12 -1.53 7.88
C ILE A 61 9.42 -0.11 7.41
N VAL A 62 8.63 0.37 6.45
CA VAL A 62 8.82 1.69 5.83
C VAL A 62 7.58 2.58 5.92
N ALA A 63 6.39 1.99 6.01
CA ALA A 63 5.15 2.76 6.08
C ALA A 63 4.02 1.98 6.78
N ILE A 64 3.01 2.72 7.21
CA ILE A 64 1.68 2.19 7.52
C ILE A 64 0.69 2.92 6.63
N VAL A 65 -0.22 2.17 5.98
CA VAL A 65 -1.19 2.70 5.03
C VAL A 65 -2.61 2.23 5.36
N LYS A 66 -3.59 2.92 4.78
CA LYS A 66 -4.95 2.41 4.60
C LYS A 66 -5.13 2.01 3.14
N VAL A 67 -5.65 0.82 2.87
CA VAL A 67 -6.14 0.49 1.52
C VAL A 67 -7.59 0.91 1.45
N THR A 68 -7.87 1.96 0.68
CA THR A 68 -9.19 2.61 0.64
C THR A 68 -10.14 1.93 -0.34
N GLY A 69 -9.62 1.21 -1.32
CA GLY A 69 -10.40 0.49 -2.31
C GLY A 69 -9.51 -0.34 -3.22
N ILE A 70 -10.14 -1.29 -3.92
CA ILE A 70 -9.53 -2.06 -4.99
C ILE A 70 -10.42 -1.93 -6.22
N ARG A 71 -9.79 -1.67 -7.36
CA ARG A 71 -10.44 -1.52 -8.67
C ARG A 71 -9.51 -2.02 -9.77
N ASN A 72 -10.00 -2.08 -11.00
CA ASN A 72 -9.15 -2.34 -12.15
C ASN A 72 -8.03 -1.29 -12.21
N TRP A 73 -6.81 -1.76 -12.45
CA TRP A 73 -5.71 -0.88 -12.78
C TRP A 73 -5.89 -0.35 -14.20
N GLU A 74 -5.79 0.96 -14.39
CA GLU A 74 -5.96 1.61 -15.68
C GLU A 74 -4.68 2.34 -16.11
N LYS A 75 -4.53 2.62 -17.41
CA LYS A 75 -3.37 3.37 -17.94
C LYS A 75 -3.12 4.71 -17.22
N LYS A 76 -4.19 5.39 -16.80
CA LYS A 76 -4.10 6.66 -16.07
C LYS A 76 -3.41 6.53 -14.70
N ASP A 77 -3.39 5.33 -14.13
CA ASP A 77 -2.79 5.05 -12.82
C ASP A 77 -1.27 4.82 -12.89
N LEU A 78 -0.68 4.72 -14.08
CA LEU A 78 0.72 4.34 -14.28
C LEU A 78 1.70 5.23 -13.49
N ALA A 79 1.46 6.54 -13.49
CA ALA A 79 2.27 7.49 -12.74
C ALA A 79 2.13 7.29 -11.22
N ALA A 80 0.90 7.15 -10.72
CA ALA A 80 0.60 6.98 -9.30
C ALA A 80 1.05 5.62 -8.75
N SER A 81 1.16 4.60 -9.60
CA SER A 81 1.70 3.29 -9.23
C SER A 81 3.23 3.20 -9.37
N CYS A 82 3.87 4.20 -9.99
CA CYS A 82 5.30 4.20 -10.32
C CYS A 82 5.74 2.96 -11.12
N ALA A 83 4.83 2.31 -11.84
CA ALA A 83 5.17 1.15 -12.66
C ALA A 83 5.79 1.59 -13.99
N GLY A 84 6.68 0.77 -14.55
CA GLY A 84 7.32 1.07 -15.84
C GLY A 84 6.41 0.88 -17.05
N THR A 85 5.46 -0.07 -16.97
CA THR A 85 4.54 -0.40 -18.05
C THR A 85 3.17 -0.79 -17.51
N PHE A 86 2.13 -0.51 -18.27
CA PHE A 86 0.76 -0.92 -17.97
C PHE A 86 0.46 -2.34 -18.48
N GLN A 87 -0.36 -3.09 -17.74
CA GLN A 87 -0.85 -4.41 -18.14
C GLN A 87 -2.32 -4.58 -17.71
N ASP A 88 -3.17 -4.96 -18.66
CA ASP A 88 -4.58 -5.27 -18.39
C ASP A 88 -4.75 -6.48 -17.45
N GLY A 89 -5.86 -6.48 -16.71
CA GLY A 89 -6.23 -7.56 -15.79
C GLY A 89 -5.55 -7.50 -14.41
N LEU A 90 -4.76 -6.47 -14.13
CA LEU A 90 -4.23 -6.20 -12.79
C LEU A 90 -5.15 -5.26 -12.00
N LEU A 91 -4.99 -5.27 -10.69
CA LEU A 91 -5.80 -4.50 -9.74
C LEU A 91 -4.96 -3.36 -9.14
N ALA A 92 -5.56 -2.18 -9.09
CA ALA A 92 -5.07 -1.02 -8.35
C ALA A 92 -5.63 -1.06 -6.93
N TRP A 93 -4.72 -1.11 -5.96
CA TRP A 93 -5.00 -0.93 -4.54
C TRP A 93 -4.72 0.54 -4.20
N ASP A 94 -5.77 1.32 -3.98
CA ASP A 94 -5.64 2.75 -3.66
C ASP A 94 -5.14 2.91 -2.22
N LEU A 95 -4.00 3.60 -2.05
CA LEU A 95 -3.34 3.79 -0.76
C LEU A 95 -3.65 5.19 -0.21
N GLY A 96 -4.32 5.23 0.93
CA GLY A 96 -4.62 6.43 1.71
C GLY A 96 -3.96 6.41 3.09
N ASN A 97 -4.09 7.52 3.83
CA ASN A 97 -3.55 7.70 5.20
C ASN A 97 -2.12 7.13 5.36
N ILE A 98 -1.27 7.44 4.37
CA ILE A 98 0.11 6.96 4.33
C ILE A 98 0.88 7.68 5.43
N ARG A 99 1.48 6.90 6.32
CA ARG A 99 2.36 7.37 7.39
C ARG A 99 3.69 6.67 7.22
N LYS A 100 4.78 7.43 7.30
CA LYS A 100 6.10 6.83 7.32
C LYS A 100 6.27 6.11 8.64
N ALA A 101 6.84 4.91 8.58
CA ALA A 101 7.06 4.10 9.76
C ALA A 101 8.49 3.58 9.76
N THR A 102 9.10 3.55 10.94
CA THR A 102 10.44 3.00 11.13
C THR A 102 10.44 2.05 12.30
N TYR A 103 11.09 0.91 12.11
CA TYR A 103 11.32 -0.09 13.14
C TYR A 103 12.81 -0.46 13.14
N PRO A 104 13.47 -0.53 14.31
CA PRO A 104 14.92 -0.69 14.39
C PRO A 104 15.41 -2.07 13.92
N MET A 105 14.55 -3.09 13.99
CA MET A 105 14.89 -4.47 13.64
C MET A 105 14.43 -4.81 12.22
N LYS A 106 15.14 -5.73 11.58
CA LYS A 106 14.67 -6.39 10.35
C LYS A 106 13.49 -7.29 10.66
N VAL A 107 12.60 -7.45 9.69
CA VAL A 107 11.43 -8.34 9.78
C VAL A 107 11.34 -9.20 8.52
N ALA A 108 10.86 -10.43 8.67
CA ALA A 108 10.69 -11.32 7.53
C ALA A 108 9.55 -10.84 6.64
N ALA A 109 9.88 -10.48 5.40
CA ALA A 109 8.91 -10.24 4.35
C ALA A 109 8.37 -11.58 3.83
N LYS A 110 7.04 -11.69 3.69
CA LYS A 110 6.35 -12.90 3.25
C LYS A 110 5.38 -12.61 2.10
N LEU A 111 4.91 -13.66 1.43
CA LEU A 111 3.87 -13.59 0.40
C LEU A 111 2.51 -13.20 1.00
N ARG A 112 1.65 -12.61 0.16
CA ARG A 112 0.27 -12.19 0.50
C ARG A 112 0.23 -11.19 1.67
N ILE A 113 -0.95 -11.02 2.28
CA ILE A 113 -1.07 -10.38 3.59
C ILE A 113 -0.73 -11.41 4.65
N TYR A 114 0.03 -11.01 5.66
CA TYR A 114 0.43 -11.88 6.76
C TYR A 114 0.44 -11.11 8.07
N ASP A 115 0.35 -11.87 9.16
CA ASP A 115 0.49 -11.34 10.50
C ASP A 115 1.97 -11.13 10.84
N LEU A 116 2.22 -10.00 11.48
CA LEU A 116 3.53 -9.54 11.90
C LEU A 116 3.45 -9.08 13.35
N ASP A 117 4.15 -9.77 14.24
CA ASP A 117 4.27 -9.36 15.64
C ASP A 117 5.37 -8.32 15.80
N LEU A 118 5.00 -7.16 16.34
CA LEU A 118 5.89 -6.03 16.57
C LEU A 118 5.80 -5.56 18.00
N ASP A 119 6.93 -5.13 18.54
CA ASP A 119 6.94 -4.30 19.75
C ASP A 119 6.48 -2.89 19.36
N SER A 120 5.26 -2.53 19.79
CA SER A 120 4.70 -1.21 19.51
C SER A 120 5.50 -0.07 20.15
N GLY A 121 6.27 -0.33 21.21
CA GLY A 121 7.16 0.67 21.81
C GLY A 121 8.36 1.04 20.93
N LEU A 122 8.71 0.18 19.97
CA LEU A 122 9.81 0.40 19.03
C LEU A 122 9.35 0.89 17.65
N LEU A 123 8.05 0.79 17.35
CA LEU A 123 7.47 1.24 16.09
C LEU A 123 7.21 2.75 16.12
N LYS A 124 8.03 3.52 15.39
CA LYS A 124 7.82 4.96 15.22
C LYS A 124 7.00 5.22 13.97
N VAL A 125 5.98 6.07 14.08
CA VAL A 125 5.06 6.41 12.99
C VAL A 125 4.91 7.92 12.91
N GLU A 126 5.08 8.48 11.72
CA GLU A 126 4.99 9.92 11.46
C GLU A 126 4.10 10.20 10.22
N PRO A 127 3.28 11.26 10.23
CA PRO A 127 2.54 11.67 9.04
C PRO A 127 3.53 12.08 7.95
N ILE A 128 3.24 11.72 6.69
CA ILE A 128 4.04 12.24 5.58
C ILE A 128 3.65 13.70 5.35
N ALA A 129 4.64 14.59 5.20
CA ALA A 129 4.40 15.93 4.71
C ALA A 129 4.02 15.82 3.23
N ILE A 130 2.73 15.85 2.90
CA ILE A 130 2.28 15.86 1.50
C ILE A 130 2.75 17.18 0.88
N PRO A 131 3.56 17.17 -0.19
CA PRO A 131 3.91 18.38 -0.90
C PRO A 131 2.63 19.07 -1.39
N LYS A 132 2.53 20.39 -1.21
CA LYS A 132 1.29 21.14 -1.48
C LYS A 132 0.72 20.94 -2.90
N SER A 133 1.55 20.55 -3.87
CA SER A 133 1.17 20.24 -5.25
C SER A 133 0.22 19.04 -5.40
N ASN A 134 0.17 18.13 -4.41
CA ASN A 134 -0.62 16.89 -4.51
C ASN A 134 -1.99 16.98 -3.81
N TYR A 135 -2.30 18.08 -3.11
CA TYR A 135 -3.62 18.27 -2.48
C TYR A 135 -4.75 18.32 -3.52
N ALA A 136 -4.51 18.91 -4.70
CA ALA A 136 -5.51 18.98 -5.76
C ALA A 136 -5.91 17.58 -6.28
N GLN A 137 -4.94 16.66 -6.39
CA GLN A 137 -5.18 15.29 -6.88
C GLN A 137 -5.93 14.44 -5.83
N GLN A 138 -5.58 14.56 -4.55
CA GLN A 138 -6.29 13.85 -3.48
C GLN A 138 -7.70 14.42 -3.24
N ALA A 139 -7.86 15.74 -3.28
CA ALA A 139 -9.17 16.39 -3.17
C ALA A 139 -10.09 15.94 -4.33
N ALA A 140 -9.59 15.95 -5.56
CA ALA A 140 -10.33 15.47 -6.73
C ALA A 140 -10.78 14.01 -6.58
N ASN A 141 -9.87 13.11 -6.14
CA ASN A 141 -10.21 11.70 -5.95
C ASN A 141 -11.22 11.48 -4.81
N SER A 142 -11.13 12.25 -3.72
CA SER A 142 -12.09 12.18 -2.60
C SER A 142 -13.48 12.77 -2.93
N ILE A 143 -13.55 13.71 -3.86
CA ILE A 143 -14.81 14.27 -4.37
C ILE A 143 -15.46 13.29 -5.35
N ILE A 144 -14.68 12.65 -6.22
CA ILE A 144 -15.18 11.62 -7.15
C ILE A 144 -15.70 10.39 -6.39
N ALA A 145 -14.97 9.92 -5.37
CA ALA A 145 -15.41 8.82 -4.52
C ALA A 145 -16.76 9.11 -3.83
N ARG A 146 -16.96 10.33 -3.31
CA ARG A 146 -18.23 10.74 -2.69
C ARG A 146 -19.39 10.86 -3.68
N LYS A 147 -19.12 11.24 -4.94
CA LYS A 147 -20.16 11.30 -5.99
C LYS A 147 -20.62 9.91 -6.40
N ASN A 148 -19.73 8.92 -6.45
CA ASN A 148 -20.09 7.54 -6.81
C ASN A 148 -20.83 6.79 -5.67
N ASP A 149 -20.63 7.19 -4.40
CA ASP A 149 -21.38 6.67 -3.26
C ASP A 149 -22.80 7.27 -3.14
N SER A 150 -23.06 8.38 -3.84
CA SER A 150 -24.35 9.09 -3.81
C SER A 150 -25.34 8.63 -4.89
N SER A 151 -25.01 7.60 -5.67
CA SER A 151 -25.87 7.10 -6.76
C SER A 151 -26.70 5.86 -6.41
N PHE A 152 -26.79 5.48 -5.13
CA PHE A 152 -27.63 4.36 -4.68
C PHE A 152 -28.73 4.76 -3.70
N TYR A 153 -29.39 5.89 -3.92
CA TYR A 153 -30.77 6.10 -3.44
C TYR A 153 -31.45 7.10 -4.38
N LEU A 154 -32.22 6.59 -5.35
CA LEU A 154 -33.52 7.13 -5.77
C LEU A 154 -34.05 6.26 -6.92
N PHE A 155 -35.21 5.65 -6.63
CA PHE A 155 -36.09 4.76 -7.41
C PHE A 155 -35.76 3.26 -7.37
#